data_AF-A0A0W0S5Z3-F1
#
_entry.id   AF-A0A0W0S5Z3-F1
#
_cell.length_a   1.000
_cell.length_b   1.000
_cell.length_c   1.000
_cell.angle_alpha   90.00
_cell.angle_beta   90.00
_cell.angle_gamma   90.00
#
_symmetry.space_group_name_H-M   'P 1'
#
loop_
_entity.id
_entity.type
_entity.pdbx_description
1 polymer ?
#
loop_
_entity_poly.entity_id
_entity_poly.type
_entity_poly.pdbx_seq_one_letter_code
_entity_poly.pdbx_strand_id
1 'polypeptide(L)'
;MSLYQLINRQLRPAGFHYEEEQLNQLDIIEYMLFESAGVLPLLQGKPLKCVFRPGHKSTIFFPVSQKVSALEFGVKMNEASISEEEQINFSQIAHAIADKFPGSVVDGERQFYNHYNTFSAVIIPDQHIKNAIQSSSLFLAAGNLSEFDLESLLLLRKNLNLYKIADNNLSDLVDRLLIRVKTHISEHYDLPIVHQALPKVEKKFAAMLAIKREEYKYNQLLRELKHKLHELAHKGTIAYASPYLDEPPVSNDNFDPNYLSVAPIAQQLEATLIESGADFFNNPISQKSFADFKQKCQGSITNAKIDFANFRGKGKWYNELNPLLKALIVCVKAIAGIIAGLTVVPGLLTEIYSEQGYIGTFFNTKTDSLRKLETFEQNLFSNNGIFDELDKEIPNIGMVI
;
A
#
# COMPACT_ATOMS: atom_id res chain seq x y z
N MET A 1 -15.41 -1.26 25.24
CA MET A 1 -14.10 -0.77 25.70
C MET A 1 -13.57 0.14 24.61
N SER A 2 -13.18 1.38 24.94
CA SER A 2 -12.54 2.29 24.00
C SER A 2 -11.14 1.77 23.63
N LEU A 3 -10.58 2.26 22.52
CA LEU A 3 -9.20 1.92 22.12
C LEU A 3 -8.18 2.46 23.13
N TYR A 4 -8.44 3.63 23.73
CA TYR A 4 -7.60 4.18 24.80
C TYR A 4 -7.68 3.37 26.10
N GLN A 5 -8.85 2.81 26.45
CA GLN A 5 -8.99 1.87 27.57
C GLN A 5 -8.15 0.61 27.38
N LEU A 6 -8.08 0.09 26.15
CA LEU A 6 -7.23 -1.06 25.82
C LEU A 6 -5.77 -0.74 26.12
N ILE A 7 -5.28 0.41 25.66
CA ILE A 7 -3.90 0.87 25.88
C ILE A 7 -3.63 1.08 27.37
N ASN A 8 -4.51 1.81 28.06
CA ASN A 8 -4.35 2.11 29.49
C ASN A 8 -4.32 0.84 30.35
N ARG A 9 -5.15 -0.16 30.02
CA ARG A 9 -5.16 -1.46 30.71
C ARG A 9 -3.82 -2.18 30.61
N GLN A 10 -3.09 -2.02 29.50
CA GLN A 10 -1.77 -2.60 29.31
C GLN A 10 -0.67 -1.78 30.00
N LEU A 11 -0.76 -0.45 29.95
CA LEU A 11 0.21 0.47 30.55
C LEU A 11 0.20 0.40 32.09
N ARG A 12 -0.98 0.29 32.70
CA ARG A 12 -1.14 0.39 34.16
C ARG A 12 -0.35 -0.67 34.96
N PRO A 13 -0.37 -1.98 34.61
CA PRO A 13 0.46 -2.99 35.29
C PRO A 13 1.97 -2.72 35.19
N ALA A 14 2.42 -1.99 34.16
CA ALA A 14 3.81 -1.59 34.00
C ALA A 14 4.16 -0.29 34.75
N GLY A 15 3.25 0.24 35.58
CA GLY A 15 3.47 1.44 36.39
C GLY A 15 3.20 2.76 35.65
N PHE A 16 2.57 2.70 34.47
CA PHE A 16 2.22 3.87 33.68
C PHE A 16 0.74 4.23 33.89
N HIS A 17 0.51 5.30 34.65
CA HIS A 17 -0.83 5.78 34.99
C HIS A 17 -1.17 7.00 34.14
N TYR A 18 -1.95 6.78 33.08
CA TYR A 18 -2.48 7.84 32.22
C TYR A 18 -4.00 7.80 32.24
N GLU A 19 -4.63 8.97 32.19
CA GLU A 19 -6.04 9.11 31.87
C GLU A 19 -6.26 9.00 30.35
N GLU A 20 -7.47 8.64 29.91
CA GLU A 20 -7.79 8.49 28.47
C GLU A 20 -7.53 9.80 27.70
N GLU A 21 -7.83 10.94 28.31
CA GLU A 21 -7.59 12.27 27.73
C GLU A 21 -6.11 12.56 27.53
N GLN A 22 -5.25 12.12 28.47
CA GLN A 22 -3.80 12.26 28.33
C GLN A 22 -3.30 11.37 27.20
N LEU A 23 -3.74 10.11 27.10
CA LEU A 23 -3.36 9.22 26.00
C LEU A 23 -3.76 9.77 24.64
N ASN A 24 -4.92 10.41 24.54
CA ASN A 24 -5.38 11.07 23.32
C ASN A 24 -4.52 12.27 22.93
N GLN A 25 -3.83 12.92 23.87
CA GLN A 25 -2.89 14.02 23.59
C GLN A 25 -1.49 13.54 23.18
N LEU A 26 -1.18 12.25 23.34
CA LEU A 26 0.11 11.67 22.97
C LEU A 26 0.16 11.18 21.51
N ASP A 27 -0.96 11.29 20.78
CA ASP A 27 -1.14 10.75 19.42
C ASP A 27 -0.77 9.25 19.30
N ILE A 28 -0.92 8.51 20.41
CA ILE A 28 -0.35 7.16 20.56
C ILE A 28 -0.92 6.14 19.56
N ILE A 29 -2.19 6.27 19.19
CA ILE A 29 -2.85 5.34 18.25
C ILE A 29 -2.30 5.55 16.84
N GLU A 30 -2.05 6.81 16.46
CA GLU A 30 -1.49 7.21 15.19
C GLU A 30 -0.13 6.54 14.97
N TYR A 31 0.76 6.63 15.97
CA TYR A 31 2.06 5.94 15.90
C TYR A 31 1.93 4.42 15.79
N MET A 32 1.02 3.80 16.53
CA MET A 32 0.79 2.35 16.45
C MET A 32 0.26 1.92 15.08
N LEU A 33 -0.60 2.73 14.46
CA LEU A 33 -1.07 2.52 13.09
C LEU A 33 0.06 2.70 12.08
N PHE A 34 0.93 3.70 12.26
CA PHE A 34 2.10 3.91 11.39
C PHE A 34 3.14 2.80 11.50
N GLU A 35 3.38 2.26 12.69
CA GLU A 35 4.25 1.09 12.87
C GLU A 35 3.67 -0.10 12.12
N SER A 36 2.38 -0.39 12.33
CA SER A 36 1.70 -1.52 11.69
C SER A 36 1.71 -1.42 10.16
N ALA A 37 1.47 -0.22 9.62
CA ALA A 37 1.57 0.08 8.20
C ALA A 37 3.00 0.16 7.65
N GLY A 38 4.03 0.06 8.50
CA GLY A 38 5.44 0.09 8.07
C GLY A 38 5.93 1.47 7.59
N VAL A 39 5.16 2.52 7.85
CA VAL A 39 5.46 3.89 7.40
C VAL A 39 6.09 4.76 8.48
N LEU A 40 6.14 4.29 9.73
CA LEU A 40 6.79 5.01 10.83
C LEU A 40 8.25 5.44 10.52
N PRO A 41 9.10 4.61 9.88
CA PRO A 41 10.45 5.04 9.50
C PRO A 41 10.49 6.25 8.53
N LEU A 42 9.45 6.44 7.71
CA LEU A 42 9.35 7.56 6.76
C LEU A 42 9.07 8.90 7.46
N LEU A 43 8.64 8.84 8.73
CA LEU A 43 8.32 9.99 9.57
C LEU A 43 9.49 10.40 10.47
N GLN A 44 10.63 9.71 10.43
CA GLN A 44 11.79 10.09 11.25
C GLN A 44 12.23 11.53 10.97
N GLY A 45 12.36 12.31 12.04
CA GLY A 45 12.72 13.73 11.96
C GLY A 45 11.61 14.66 11.42
N LYS A 46 10.38 14.15 11.20
CA LYS A 46 9.22 14.93 10.78
C LYS A 46 8.18 14.99 11.91
N PRO A 47 7.44 16.10 12.05
CA PRO A 47 6.33 16.18 13.00
C PRO A 47 5.15 15.35 12.50
N LEU A 48 4.30 14.93 13.42
CA LEU A 48 3.04 14.29 13.09
C LEU A 48 2.06 15.33 12.53
N LYS A 49 1.43 15.04 11.38
CA LYS A 49 0.40 15.90 10.77
C LYS A 49 -0.89 15.11 10.53
N CYS A 50 -1.27 14.32 11.53
CA CYS A 50 -2.51 13.58 11.51
C CYS A 50 -3.15 13.50 12.89
N VAL A 51 -4.45 13.22 12.92
CA VAL A 51 -5.22 13.01 14.15
C VAL A 51 -6.12 11.80 14.01
N PHE A 52 -6.15 10.99 15.07
CA PHE A 52 -7.07 9.88 15.21
C PHE A 52 -8.44 10.35 15.71
N ARG A 53 -9.50 9.90 15.03
CA ARG A 53 -10.89 10.19 15.35
C ARG A 53 -11.67 8.89 15.58
N PRO A 54 -11.99 8.54 16.84
CA PRO A 54 -12.77 7.35 17.11
C PRO A 54 -14.23 7.52 16.65
N GLY A 55 -14.82 6.44 16.12
CA GLY A 55 -16.27 6.37 15.86
C GLY A 55 -16.74 7.23 14.68
N HIS A 56 -16.03 7.16 13.56
CA HIS A 56 -16.42 7.79 12.31
C HIS A 56 -17.81 7.29 11.85
N LYS A 57 -18.70 8.21 11.45
CA LYS A 57 -20.12 7.90 11.18
C LYS A 57 -20.49 7.80 9.70
N SER A 58 -19.51 7.85 8.80
CA SER A 58 -19.81 7.76 7.37
C SER A 58 -20.40 6.39 7.03
N THR A 59 -21.64 6.40 6.57
CA THR A 59 -22.34 5.25 6.01
C THR A 59 -22.09 5.09 4.51
N ILE A 60 -21.34 6.00 3.90
CA ILE A 60 -21.06 6.00 2.45
C ILE A 60 -20.18 4.80 2.08
N PHE A 61 -19.24 4.45 2.97
CA PHE A 61 -18.19 3.47 2.68
C PHE A 61 -18.36 2.15 3.43
N PHE A 62 -19.23 2.09 4.44
CA PHE A 62 -19.31 0.96 5.36
C PHE A 62 -20.75 0.59 5.72
N PRO A 63 -21.03 -0.71 5.96
CA PRO A 63 -22.30 -1.15 6.53
C PRO A 63 -22.56 -0.47 7.88
N VAL A 64 -23.82 -0.12 8.15
CA VAL A 64 -24.24 0.60 9.39
C VAL A 64 -23.80 -0.09 10.69
N SER A 65 -23.59 -1.41 10.65
CA SER A 65 -23.19 -2.21 11.81
C SER A 65 -21.68 -2.22 12.09
N GLN A 66 -20.84 -1.79 11.15
CA GLN A 66 -19.40 -1.83 11.29
C GLN A 66 -18.88 -0.58 12.00
N LYS A 67 -18.19 -0.76 13.14
CA LYS A 67 -17.50 0.34 13.82
C LYS A 67 -16.22 0.68 13.08
N VAL A 68 -16.09 1.95 12.74
CA VAL A 68 -14.94 2.50 12.04
C VAL A 68 -14.46 3.76 12.75
N SER A 69 -13.18 4.05 12.59
CA SER A 69 -12.54 5.27 13.07
C SER A 69 -11.70 5.85 11.94
N ALA A 70 -11.36 7.13 12.02
CA ALA A 70 -10.61 7.81 10.96
C ALA A 70 -9.23 8.26 11.46
N LEU A 71 -8.26 8.23 10.55
CA LEU A 71 -6.98 8.92 10.68
C LEU A 71 -6.98 10.08 9.69
N GLU A 72 -7.13 11.30 10.19
CA GLU A 72 -7.25 12.52 9.40
C GLU A 72 -5.87 13.16 9.21
N PHE A 73 -5.43 13.34 7.97
CA PHE A 73 -4.19 14.02 7.62
C PHE A 73 -4.46 15.47 7.25
N GLY A 74 -3.81 16.39 7.95
CA GLY A 74 -4.09 17.81 7.84
C GLY A 74 -3.12 18.66 8.67
N VAL A 75 -3.18 19.97 8.43
CA VAL A 75 -2.54 20.97 9.29
C VAL A 75 -3.57 21.60 10.21
N LYS A 76 -3.14 21.99 11.41
CA LYS A 76 -3.98 22.79 12.31
C LYS A 76 -4.34 24.10 11.61
N MET A 77 -5.52 24.65 11.85
CA MET A 77 -5.98 25.87 11.16
C MET A 77 -5.04 27.08 11.32
N ASN A 78 -4.19 27.08 12.34
CA ASN A 78 -3.24 28.15 12.64
C ASN A 78 -1.79 27.86 12.18
N GLU A 79 -1.55 26.71 11.55
CA GLU A 79 -0.24 26.36 11.00
C GLU A 79 -0.10 26.79 9.54
N ALA A 80 1.13 27.05 9.11
CA ALA A 80 1.40 27.36 7.72
C ALA A 80 0.97 26.19 6.81
N SER A 81 0.46 26.53 5.62
CA SER A 81 0.15 25.54 4.60
C SER A 81 1.38 24.70 4.28
N ILE A 82 1.18 23.39 4.14
CA ILE A 82 2.25 22.47 3.72
C ILE A 82 2.49 22.53 2.22
N SER A 83 3.72 22.24 1.80
CA SER A 83 4.08 22.18 0.39
C SER A 83 3.30 21.09 -0.34
N GLU A 84 3.18 21.22 -1.66
CA GLU A 84 2.54 20.20 -2.51
C GLU A 84 3.26 18.84 -2.40
N GLU A 85 4.59 18.84 -2.36
CA GLU A 85 5.40 17.64 -2.15
C GLU A 85 5.07 16.95 -0.82
N GLU A 86 4.88 17.73 0.25
CA GLU A 86 4.52 17.20 1.55
C GLU A 86 3.08 16.64 1.57
N GLN A 87 2.14 17.29 0.87
CA GLN A 87 0.78 16.77 0.67
C GLN A 87 0.79 15.43 -0.07
N ILE A 88 1.58 15.33 -1.15
CA ILE A 88 1.76 14.08 -1.91
C ILE A 88 2.32 12.99 -0.99
N ASN A 89 3.34 13.29 -0.20
CA ASN A 89 3.92 12.31 0.72
C ASN A 89 2.90 11.82 1.77
N PHE A 90 2.12 12.72 2.39
CA PHE A 90 1.08 12.30 3.34
C PHE A 90 -0.07 11.53 2.67
N SER A 91 -0.44 11.90 1.44
CA SER A 91 -1.40 11.13 0.65
C SER A 91 -0.89 9.71 0.41
N GLN A 92 0.40 9.53 0.07
CA GLN A 92 1.00 8.20 -0.08
C GLN A 92 1.02 7.41 1.24
N ILE A 93 1.25 8.06 2.38
CA ILE A 93 1.18 7.44 3.72
C ILE A 93 -0.24 6.98 4.03
N ALA A 94 -1.25 7.83 3.82
CA ALA A 94 -2.66 7.51 4.01
C ALA A 94 -3.04 6.28 3.17
N HIS A 95 -2.57 6.27 1.94
CA HIS A 95 -2.73 5.18 0.99
C HIS A 95 -2.06 3.88 1.44
N ALA A 96 -0.83 3.92 1.96
CA ALA A 96 -0.17 2.73 2.51
C ALA A 96 -0.90 2.15 3.73
N ILE A 97 -1.49 3.00 4.58
CA ILE A 97 -2.34 2.56 5.71
C ILE A 97 -3.60 1.87 5.20
N ALA A 98 -4.27 2.43 4.20
CA ALA A 98 -5.46 1.82 3.62
C ALA A 98 -5.16 0.45 3.00
N ASP A 99 -4.01 0.32 2.31
CA ASP A 99 -3.58 -0.95 1.73
C ASP A 99 -3.23 -1.99 2.81
N LYS A 100 -2.71 -1.54 3.96
CA LYS A 100 -2.36 -2.44 5.06
C LYS A 100 -3.59 -3.07 5.72
N PHE A 101 -4.68 -2.33 5.81
CA PHE A 101 -5.84 -2.70 6.61
C PHE A 101 -7.04 -3.01 5.71
N PRO A 102 -7.39 -4.31 5.53
CA PRO A 102 -8.51 -4.71 4.68
C PRO A 102 -9.81 -3.97 4.99
N GLY A 103 -10.53 -3.58 3.94
CA GLY A 103 -11.77 -2.82 4.05
C GLY A 103 -11.58 -1.34 4.40
N SER A 104 -10.36 -0.84 4.60
CA SER A 104 -10.14 0.59 4.83
C SER A 104 -10.30 1.39 3.54
N VAL A 105 -10.69 2.65 3.67
CA VAL A 105 -10.93 3.54 2.53
C VAL A 105 -10.21 4.86 2.75
N VAL A 106 -9.61 5.39 1.67
CA VAL A 106 -9.08 6.76 1.67
C VAL A 106 -10.15 7.70 1.18
N ASP A 107 -10.44 8.72 1.98
CA ASP A 107 -11.40 9.78 1.69
C ASP A 107 -10.66 11.10 1.44
N GLY A 108 -10.89 11.68 0.26
CA GLY A 108 -10.33 12.97 -0.14
C GLY A 108 -11.30 14.14 0.02
N GLU A 109 -12.55 13.89 0.44
CA GLU A 109 -13.58 14.92 0.50
C GLU A 109 -13.50 15.72 1.81
N ARG A 110 -13.14 17.00 1.67
CA ARG A 110 -12.98 17.97 2.76
C ARG A 110 -14.28 18.27 3.55
N GLN A 111 -15.43 17.74 3.11
CA GLN A 111 -16.75 18.20 3.56
C GLN A 111 -17.15 17.73 4.96
N PHE A 112 -16.47 16.70 5.51
CA PHE A 112 -16.89 16.08 6.78
C PHE A 112 -16.05 16.52 8.00
N TYR A 113 -14.98 17.30 7.82
CA TYR A 113 -13.95 17.49 8.86
C TYR A 113 -13.77 18.97 9.23
N ASN A 114 -14.31 19.39 10.38
CA ASN A 114 -14.42 20.81 10.76
C ASN A 114 -13.26 21.39 11.60
N HIS A 115 -12.28 20.59 12.05
CA HIS A 115 -11.24 21.05 12.99
C HIS A 115 -9.83 21.19 12.37
N TYR A 116 -9.60 20.55 11.22
CA TYR A 116 -8.34 20.55 10.50
C TYR A 116 -8.58 20.99 9.06
N ASN A 117 -7.58 21.59 8.43
CA ASN A 117 -7.54 21.66 6.97
C ASN A 117 -7.16 20.27 6.45
N THR A 118 -8.04 19.29 6.66
CA THR A 118 -7.85 17.89 6.28
C THR A 118 -7.80 17.82 4.76
N PHE A 119 -6.72 17.26 4.22
CA PHE A 119 -6.58 17.03 2.78
C PHE A 119 -6.73 15.55 2.42
N SER A 120 -6.59 14.64 3.38
CA SER A 120 -6.83 13.21 3.20
C SER A 120 -7.25 12.60 4.53
N ALA A 121 -8.14 11.62 4.52
CA ALA A 121 -8.45 10.79 5.67
C ALA A 121 -8.39 9.31 5.30
N VAL A 122 -8.07 8.46 6.26
CA VAL A 122 -8.19 7.00 6.12
C VAL A 122 -9.21 6.51 7.12
N ILE A 123 -10.29 5.92 6.64
CA ILE A 123 -11.32 5.31 7.48
C ILE A 123 -10.98 3.82 7.63
N ILE A 124 -10.79 3.38 8.86
CA ILE A 124 -10.27 2.06 9.21
C ILE A 124 -11.27 1.34 10.13
N PRO A 125 -11.59 0.06 9.90
CA PRO A 125 -12.36 -0.74 10.85
C PRO A 125 -11.68 -0.82 12.23
N ASP A 126 -12.44 -0.60 13.30
CA ASP A 126 -11.94 -0.59 14.68
C ASP A 126 -11.24 -1.89 15.07
N GLN A 127 -11.65 -3.02 14.49
CA GLN A 127 -11.01 -4.32 14.71
C GLN A 127 -9.56 -4.34 14.19
N HIS A 128 -9.28 -3.69 13.06
CA HIS A 128 -7.93 -3.59 12.52
C HIS A 128 -7.05 -2.64 13.35
N ILE A 129 -7.63 -1.53 13.83
CA ILE A 129 -6.94 -0.61 14.74
C ILE A 129 -6.59 -1.32 16.05
N LYS A 130 -7.53 -2.07 16.61
CA LYS A 130 -7.29 -2.90 17.80
C LYS A 130 -6.15 -3.88 17.58
N ASN A 131 -6.12 -4.59 16.45
CA ASN A 131 -5.05 -5.52 16.13
C ASN A 131 -3.69 -4.80 16.04
N ALA A 132 -3.66 -3.64 15.36
CA ALA A 132 -2.45 -2.81 15.25
C ALA A 132 -1.93 -2.33 16.62
N ILE A 133 -2.84 -1.91 17.52
CA ILE A 133 -2.49 -1.56 18.90
C ILE A 133 -1.85 -2.76 19.60
N GLN A 134 -2.50 -3.93 19.56
CA GLN A 134 -2.03 -5.11 20.29
C GLN A 134 -0.71 -5.67 19.78
N SER A 135 -0.41 -5.50 18.48
CA SER A 135 0.86 -5.92 17.89
C SER A 135 1.96 -4.85 17.92
N SER A 136 1.65 -3.64 18.40
CA SER A 136 2.62 -2.53 18.42
C SER A 136 3.73 -2.74 19.46
N SER A 137 4.92 -2.24 19.15
CA SER A 137 6.06 -2.33 20.05
C SER A 137 5.83 -1.59 21.38
N LEU A 138 5.06 -0.51 21.39
CA LEU A 138 4.67 0.17 22.63
C LEU A 138 3.83 -0.74 23.52
N PHE A 139 2.82 -1.39 22.95
CA PHE A 139 1.91 -2.26 23.69
C PHE A 139 2.62 -3.51 24.22
N LEU A 140 3.49 -4.10 23.41
CA LEU A 140 4.33 -5.23 23.79
C LEU A 140 5.32 -4.87 24.90
N ALA A 141 5.98 -3.70 24.81
CA ALA A 141 6.93 -3.24 25.83
C ALA A 141 6.28 -2.91 27.17
N ALA A 142 5.00 -2.54 27.16
CA ALA A 142 4.19 -2.36 28.36
C ALA A 142 3.70 -3.70 28.97
N GLY A 143 3.83 -4.81 28.25
CA GLY A 143 3.39 -6.13 28.69
C GLY A 143 4.37 -6.90 29.57
N ASN A 144 4.15 -8.21 29.59
CA ASN A 144 4.99 -9.17 30.28
C ASN A 144 6.26 -9.45 29.45
N LEU A 145 7.37 -8.81 29.84
CA LEU A 145 8.64 -8.95 29.11
C LEU A 145 9.27 -10.34 29.23
N SER A 146 8.89 -11.14 30.24
CA SER A 146 9.38 -12.50 30.43
C SER A 146 8.92 -13.49 29.36
N GLU A 147 7.96 -13.11 28.51
CA GLU A 147 7.50 -13.91 27.37
C GLU A 147 8.42 -13.80 26.15
N PHE A 148 9.40 -12.90 26.18
CA PHE A 148 10.30 -12.64 25.06
C PHE A 148 11.69 -13.21 25.35
N ASP A 149 12.30 -13.82 24.33
CA ASP A 149 13.73 -14.12 24.34
C ASP A 149 14.58 -12.85 24.18
N LEU A 150 15.90 -12.98 24.37
CA LEU A 150 16.85 -11.86 24.28
C LEU A 150 16.82 -11.15 22.91
N GLU A 151 16.75 -11.91 21.81
CA GLU A 151 16.74 -11.34 20.47
C GLU A 151 15.48 -10.52 20.24
N SER A 152 14.34 -11.06 20.67
CA SER A 152 13.03 -10.40 20.62
C SER A 152 13.01 -9.11 21.46
N LEU A 153 13.58 -9.12 22.67
CA LEU A 153 13.72 -7.92 23.52
C LEU A 153 14.63 -6.86 22.89
N LEU A 154 15.75 -7.26 22.28
CA LEU A 154 16.66 -6.35 21.60
C LEU A 154 16.03 -5.75 20.33
N LEU A 155 15.23 -6.52 19.61
CA LEU A 155 14.47 -6.05 18.45
C LEU A 155 13.36 -5.09 18.88
N LEU A 156 12.60 -5.43 19.92
CA LEU A 156 11.59 -4.56 20.54
C LEU A 156 12.21 -3.21 20.92
N ARG A 157 13.41 -3.21 21.51
CA ARG A 157 14.15 -1.99 21.84
C ARG A 157 14.48 -1.16 20.59
N LYS A 158 14.86 -1.78 19.47
CA LYS A 158 15.13 -1.06 18.21
C LYS A 158 13.83 -0.49 17.63
N ASN A 159 12.73 -1.22 17.64
CA ASN A 159 11.43 -0.74 17.18
C ASN A 159 10.91 0.45 18.00
N LEU A 160 11.04 0.40 19.33
CA LEU A 160 10.66 1.53 20.20
C LEU A 160 11.40 2.82 19.82
N ASN A 161 12.66 2.74 19.35
CA ASN A 161 13.37 3.93 18.90
C ASN A 161 12.79 4.54 17.62
N LEU A 162 12.02 3.80 16.82
CA LEU A 162 11.33 4.35 15.64
C LEU A 162 10.23 5.34 16.02
N TYR A 163 9.69 5.25 17.24
CA TYR A 163 8.66 6.16 17.74
C TYR A 163 9.21 7.55 18.10
N LYS A 164 10.53 7.71 18.18
CA LYS A 164 11.17 9.02 18.41
C LYS A 164 11.22 9.80 17.10
N ILE A 165 10.11 10.43 16.74
CA ILE A 165 10.05 11.38 15.63
C ILE A 165 10.29 12.80 16.13
N ALA A 166 10.06 13.83 15.30
CA ALA A 166 10.33 15.22 15.72
C ALA A 166 9.36 15.73 16.81
N ASP A 167 8.19 15.12 16.95
CA ASP A 167 7.24 15.46 18.00
C ASP A 167 7.64 14.79 19.33
N ASN A 168 7.76 15.59 20.38
CA ASN A 168 8.14 15.13 21.71
C ASN A 168 6.95 14.58 22.51
N ASN A 169 5.71 14.66 22.01
CA ASN A 169 4.50 14.26 22.75
C ASN A 169 4.64 12.83 23.31
N LEU A 170 5.13 11.89 22.49
CA LEU A 170 5.25 10.48 22.86
C LEU A 170 6.64 10.08 23.41
N SER A 171 7.65 10.95 23.25
CA SER A 171 9.06 10.66 23.56
C SER A 171 9.28 10.23 25.01
N ASP A 172 8.64 10.89 25.97
CA ASP A 172 8.76 10.57 27.39
C ASP A 172 8.27 9.16 27.72
N LEU A 173 7.13 8.74 27.13
CA LEU A 173 6.60 7.40 27.31
C LEU A 173 7.54 6.36 26.68
N VAL A 174 8.02 6.63 25.46
CA VAL A 174 8.97 5.78 24.75
C VAL A 174 10.25 5.59 25.56
N ASP A 175 10.79 6.66 26.15
CA ASP A 175 12.02 6.59 26.95
C ASP A 175 11.85 5.74 28.20
N ARG A 176 10.71 5.87 28.90
CA ARG A 176 10.43 5.02 30.06
C ARG A 176 10.25 3.56 29.68
N LEU A 177 9.60 3.26 28.55
CA LEU A 177 9.49 1.89 28.03
C LEU A 177 10.85 1.33 27.60
N LEU A 178 11.70 2.14 26.97
CA LEU A 178 13.08 1.77 26.64
C LEU A 178 13.90 1.44 27.89
N ILE A 179 13.79 2.25 28.95
CA ILE A 179 14.44 1.99 30.24
C ILE A 179 13.92 0.66 30.80
N ARG A 180 12.61 0.44 30.82
CA ARG A 180 12.00 -0.80 31.30
C ARG A 180 12.56 -2.03 30.58
N VAL A 181 12.61 -2.02 29.25
CA VAL A 181 13.16 -3.12 28.45
C VAL A 181 14.65 -3.32 28.75
N LYS A 182 15.44 -2.24 28.84
CA LYS A 182 16.87 -2.33 29.18
C LYS A 182 17.11 -2.93 30.56
N THR A 183 16.35 -2.50 31.58
CA THR A 183 16.42 -3.03 32.94
C THR A 183 16.12 -4.52 32.95
N HIS A 184 15.03 -4.94 32.28
CA HIS A 184 14.67 -6.35 32.19
C HIS A 184 15.78 -7.19 31.54
N ILE A 185 16.37 -6.71 30.43
CA ILE A 185 17.51 -7.38 29.78
C ILE A 185 18.69 -7.51 30.76
N SER A 186 19.04 -6.44 31.49
CA SER A 186 20.19 -6.46 32.41
C SER A 186 19.99 -7.35 33.65
N GLU A 187 18.74 -7.56 34.06
CA GLU A 187 18.40 -8.42 35.21
C GLU A 187 18.40 -9.91 34.84
N HIS A 188 18.18 -10.26 33.56
CA HIS A 188 17.95 -11.64 33.13
C HIS A 188 19.02 -12.21 32.19
N TYR A 189 19.89 -11.35 31.61
CA TYR A 189 20.91 -11.77 30.65
C TYR A 189 22.28 -11.16 30.94
N ASP A 190 23.32 -11.98 30.83
CA ASP A 190 24.70 -11.54 31.00
C ASP A 190 25.15 -10.60 29.88
N LEU A 191 25.89 -9.56 30.24
CA LEU A 191 26.38 -8.54 29.30
C LEU A 191 27.15 -9.11 28.09
N PRO A 192 28.01 -10.15 28.21
CA PRO A 192 28.67 -10.74 27.05
C PRO A 192 27.71 -11.39 26.05
N ILE A 193 26.66 -12.07 26.53
CA ILE A 193 25.64 -12.71 25.67
C ILE A 193 24.85 -11.62 24.92
N VAL A 194 24.50 -10.53 25.61
CA VAL A 194 23.86 -9.36 24.99
C VAL A 194 24.73 -8.80 23.86
N HIS A 195 26.04 -8.60 24.10
CA HIS A 195 26.95 -8.10 23.06
C HIS A 195 27.09 -9.04 21.87
N GLN A 196 27.10 -10.35 22.11
CA GLN A 196 27.15 -11.35 21.03
C GLN A 196 25.88 -11.35 20.18
N ALA A 197 24.71 -11.09 20.78
CA ALA A 197 23.43 -11.06 20.07
C ALA A 197 23.19 -9.77 19.25
N LEU A 198 23.82 -8.64 19.62
CA LEU A 198 23.57 -7.34 18.99
C LEU A 198 23.77 -7.31 17.47
N PRO A 199 24.89 -7.79 16.89
CA PRO A 199 25.09 -7.76 15.43
C PRO A 199 24.03 -8.57 14.67
N LYS A 200 23.57 -9.68 15.28
CA LYS A 200 22.51 -10.54 14.74
C LYS A 200 21.19 -9.76 14.66
N VAL A 201 20.80 -9.12 15.76
CA VAL A 201 19.60 -8.28 15.85
C VAL A 201 19.67 -7.10 14.89
N GLU A 202 20.83 -6.48 14.75
CA GLU A 202 21.00 -5.33 13.85
C GLU A 202 20.77 -5.69 12.39
N LYS A 203 21.29 -6.84 11.95
CA LYS A 203 21.00 -7.38 10.61
C LYS A 203 19.51 -7.69 10.44
N LYS A 204 18.89 -8.34 11.42
CA LYS A 204 17.45 -8.67 11.39
C LYS A 204 16.57 -7.42 11.33
N PHE A 205 16.89 -6.41 12.13
CA PHE A 205 16.19 -5.12 12.14
C PHE A 205 16.35 -4.38 10.81
N ALA A 206 17.57 -4.33 10.26
CA ALA A 206 17.81 -3.73 8.95
C ALA A 206 17.01 -4.43 7.84
N ALA A 207 17.01 -5.77 7.82
CA ALA A 207 16.25 -6.57 6.86
C ALA A 207 14.74 -6.33 6.98
N MET A 208 14.21 -6.27 8.21
CA MET A 208 12.81 -5.95 8.45
C MET A 208 12.44 -4.55 7.91
N LEU A 209 13.28 -3.54 8.14
CA LEU A 209 13.05 -2.20 7.59
C LEU A 209 13.12 -2.18 6.06
N ALA A 210 14.07 -2.90 5.46
CA ALA A 210 14.19 -3.00 4.02
C ALA A 210 12.94 -3.64 3.39
N ILE A 211 12.46 -4.74 3.97
CA ILE A 211 11.22 -5.40 3.53
C ILE A 211 10.01 -4.49 3.64
N LYS A 212 9.89 -3.69 4.71
CA LYS A 212 8.81 -2.70 4.83
C LYS A 212 8.87 -1.65 3.72
N ARG A 213 10.06 -1.24 3.29
CA ARG A 213 10.21 -0.34 2.13
C ARG A 213 9.78 -1.02 0.83
N GLU A 214 10.11 -2.29 0.65
CA GLU A 214 9.69 -3.04 -0.55
C GLU A 214 8.18 -3.35 -0.54
N GLU A 215 7.57 -3.63 0.61
CA GLU A 215 6.10 -3.70 0.79
C GLU A 215 5.44 -2.38 0.35
N TYR A 216 5.99 -1.26 0.80
CA TYR A 216 5.50 0.07 0.42
C TYR A 216 5.61 0.31 -1.09
N LYS A 217 6.76 0.04 -1.71
CA LYS A 217 6.94 0.16 -3.16
C LYS A 217 6.00 -0.76 -3.94
N TYR A 218 5.85 -2.00 -3.50
CA TYR A 218 4.93 -2.97 -4.10
C TYR A 218 3.50 -2.42 -4.14
N ASN A 219 3.02 -1.92 -3.00
CA ASN A 219 1.68 -1.36 -2.87
C ASN A 219 1.49 -0.10 -3.73
N GLN A 220 2.51 0.77 -3.83
CA GLN A 220 2.46 1.91 -4.76
C GLN A 220 2.29 1.48 -6.21
N LEU A 221 3.11 0.53 -6.68
CA LEU A 221 3.04 0.00 -8.04
C LEU A 221 1.70 -0.71 -8.30
N LEU A 222 1.21 -1.46 -7.31
CA LEU A 222 -0.05 -2.18 -7.41
C LEU A 222 -1.23 -1.22 -7.52
N ARG A 223 -1.20 -0.09 -6.80
CA ARG A 223 -2.22 0.96 -6.90
C ARG A 223 -2.32 1.54 -8.30
N GLU A 224 -1.18 1.82 -8.94
CA GLU A 224 -1.17 2.30 -10.32
C GLU A 224 -1.78 1.28 -11.29
N LEU A 225 -1.41 0.00 -11.13
CA LEU A 225 -1.97 -1.07 -11.96
C LEU A 225 -3.47 -1.26 -11.69
N LYS A 226 -3.88 -1.23 -10.42
CA LYS A 226 -5.26 -1.41 -9.96
C LYS A 226 -6.21 -0.41 -10.59
N HIS A 227 -5.82 0.86 -10.71
CA HIS A 227 -6.64 1.86 -11.41
C HIS A 227 -7.01 1.38 -12.83
N LYS A 228 -6.03 0.80 -13.54
CA LYS A 228 -6.25 0.30 -14.89
C LYS A 228 -7.04 -1.02 -14.92
N LEU A 229 -6.79 -1.92 -13.97
CA LEU A 229 -7.55 -3.17 -13.86
C LEU A 229 -9.03 -2.89 -13.53
N HIS A 230 -9.31 -1.93 -12.65
CA HIS A 230 -10.66 -1.46 -12.38
C HIS A 230 -11.32 -0.85 -13.60
N GLU A 231 -10.62 -0.04 -14.39
CA GLU A 231 -11.18 0.50 -15.65
C GLU A 231 -11.62 -0.62 -16.60
N LEU A 232 -10.77 -1.65 -16.78
CA LEU A 232 -11.10 -2.81 -17.62
C LEU A 232 -12.30 -3.60 -17.08
N ALA A 233 -12.33 -3.83 -15.77
CA ALA A 233 -13.43 -4.50 -15.09
C ALA A 233 -14.75 -3.72 -15.20
N HIS A 234 -14.69 -2.40 -14.95
CA HIS A 234 -15.79 -1.46 -15.08
C HIS A 234 -16.40 -1.53 -16.48
N LYS A 235 -15.58 -1.39 -17.53
CA LYS A 235 -16.07 -1.44 -18.92
C LYS A 235 -16.70 -2.78 -19.30
N GLY A 236 -16.27 -3.90 -18.72
CA GLY A 236 -16.89 -5.21 -18.97
C GLY A 236 -18.10 -5.53 -18.08
N THR A 237 -18.46 -4.68 -17.13
CA THR A 237 -19.58 -4.92 -16.20
C THR A 237 -20.87 -4.33 -16.76
N ILE A 238 -21.90 -5.16 -16.96
CA ILE A 238 -23.19 -4.74 -17.55
C ILE A 238 -23.99 -3.85 -16.59
N ALA A 239 -24.05 -4.26 -15.33
CA ALA A 239 -24.79 -3.57 -14.28
C ALA A 239 -24.15 -3.88 -12.92
N TYR A 240 -24.28 -2.95 -11.98
CA TYR A 240 -23.85 -3.11 -10.59
C TYR A 240 -25.02 -3.55 -9.74
N ALA A 241 -24.73 -4.32 -8.68
CA ALA A 241 -25.71 -4.58 -7.65
C ALA A 241 -26.16 -3.23 -7.03
N SER A 242 -27.47 -3.04 -6.84
CA SER A 242 -27.93 -1.87 -6.10
C SER A 242 -27.47 -1.98 -4.65
N PRO A 243 -27.04 -0.88 -4.00
CA PRO A 243 -26.79 -0.87 -2.56
C PRO A 243 -28.05 -1.16 -1.74
N TYR A 244 -29.24 -1.06 -2.34
CA TYR A 244 -30.52 -1.35 -1.69
C TYR A 244 -31.04 -2.72 -2.12
N LEU A 245 -31.36 -3.57 -1.14
CA LEU A 245 -31.77 -4.98 -1.35
C LEU A 245 -32.99 -5.15 -2.26
N ASP A 246 -33.87 -4.13 -2.34
CA ASP A 246 -35.15 -4.19 -3.06
C ASP A 246 -35.12 -3.42 -4.40
N GLU A 247 -33.97 -2.86 -4.78
CA GLU A 247 -33.85 -2.10 -6.02
C GLU A 247 -33.24 -2.92 -7.15
N PRO A 248 -33.64 -2.67 -8.42
CA PRO A 248 -33.03 -3.33 -9.56
C PRO A 248 -31.54 -2.96 -9.69
N PRO A 249 -30.72 -3.82 -10.32
CA PRO A 249 -29.34 -3.50 -10.63
C PRO A 249 -29.21 -2.17 -11.39
N VAL A 250 -28.19 -1.39 -11.05
CA VAL A 250 -27.90 -0.11 -11.70
C VAL A 250 -27.15 -0.39 -13.00
N SER A 251 -27.73 -0.01 -14.13
CA SER A 251 -27.07 -0.17 -15.44
C SER A 251 -25.78 0.63 -15.50
N ASN A 252 -24.73 0.06 -16.11
CA ASN A 252 -23.46 0.75 -16.29
C ASN A 252 -23.43 1.47 -17.64
N ASP A 253 -23.49 2.80 -17.63
CA ASP A 253 -23.45 3.63 -18.84
C ASP A 253 -22.14 3.49 -19.63
N ASN A 254 -21.07 3.02 -18.98
CA ASN A 254 -19.77 2.79 -19.60
C ASN A 254 -19.55 1.32 -20.03
N PHE A 255 -20.59 0.49 -20.00
CA PHE A 255 -20.48 -0.89 -20.46
C PHE A 255 -20.10 -0.94 -21.94
N ASP A 256 -19.06 -1.70 -22.24
CA ASP A 256 -18.67 -2.05 -23.60
C ASP A 256 -18.55 -3.59 -23.69
N PRO A 257 -19.40 -4.25 -24.50
CA PRO A 257 -19.38 -5.70 -24.67
C PRO A 257 -18.03 -6.21 -25.19
N ASN A 258 -17.19 -5.33 -25.72
CA ASN A 258 -15.84 -5.66 -26.10
C ASN A 258 -15.04 -6.21 -24.92
N TYR A 259 -15.21 -5.65 -23.72
CA TYR A 259 -14.45 -5.93 -22.50
C TYR A 259 -14.98 -7.11 -21.67
N LEU A 260 -16.09 -7.74 -22.07
CA LEU A 260 -16.69 -8.87 -21.35
C LEU A 260 -15.68 -10.01 -21.06
N SER A 261 -14.76 -10.28 -21.99
CA SER A 261 -13.76 -11.33 -21.79
C SER A 261 -12.55 -10.90 -20.96
N VAL A 262 -12.24 -9.61 -20.87
CA VAL A 262 -11.03 -9.11 -20.18
C VAL A 262 -11.32 -8.65 -18.75
N ALA A 263 -12.54 -8.23 -18.46
CA ALA A 263 -12.97 -7.84 -17.13
C ALA A 263 -12.73 -8.91 -16.04
N PRO A 264 -13.16 -10.18 -16.21
CA PRO A 264 -12.92 -11.19 -15.18
C PRO A 264 -11.44 -11.48 -14.96
N ILE A 265 -10.61 -11.33 -16.01
CA ILE A 265 -9.16 -11.54 -15.94
C ILE A 265 -8.50 -10.40 -15.17
N ALA A 266 -8.93 -9.16 -15.40
CA ALA A 266 -8.47 -8.00 -14.66
C ALA A 266 -8.83 -8.12 -13.16
N GLN A 267 -10.06 -8.54 -12.85
CA GLN A 267 -10.52 -8.78 -11.47
C GLN A 267 -9.70 -9.90 -10.80
N GLN A 268 -9.48 -11.02 -11.48
CA GLN A 268 -8.71 -12.14 -10.96
C GLN A 268 -7.25 -11.76 -10.72
N LEU A 269 -6.63 -11.03 -11.65
CA LEU A 269 -5.26 -10.54 -11.50
C LEU A 269 -5.16 -9.61 -10.28
N GLU A 270 -6.06 -8.64 -10.16
CA GLU A 270 -6.11 -7.71 -9.03
C GLU A 270 -6.23 -8.46 -7.71
N ALA A 271 -7.21 -9.35 -7.58
CA ALA A 271 -7.44 -10.14 -6.37
C ALA A 271 -6.21 -10.98 -6.02
N THR A 272 -5.62 -11.67 -7.01
CA THR A 272 -4.43 -12.51 -6.77
C THR A 272 -3.23 -11.69 -6.29
N LEU A 273 -2.98 -10.52 -6.87
CA LEU A 273 -1.85 -9.65 -6.48
C LEU A 273 -2.05 -9.05 -5.08
N ILE A 274 -3.28 -8.65 -4.73
CA ILE A 274 -3.62 -8.17 -3.40
C ILE A 274 -3.46 -9.29 -2.36
N GLU A 275 -4.08 -10.44 -2.61
CA GLU A 275 -4.07 -11.59 -1.68
C GLU A 275 -2.66 -12.13 -1.49
N SER A 276 -1.90 -12.34 -2.57
CA SER A 276 -0.54 -12.86 -2.48
C SER A 276 0.43 -11.89 -1.79
N GLY A 277 0.28 -10.58 -2.01
CA GLY A 277 1.02 -9.57 -1.27
C GLY A 277 0.67 -9.59 0.22
N ALA A 278 -0.62 -9.61 0.55
CA ALA A 278 -1.08 -9.69 1.94
C ALA A 278 -0.60 -10.97 2.63
N ASP A 279 -0.71 -12.13 1.97
CA ASP A 279 -0.21 -13.43 2.46
C ASP A 279 1.29 -13.37 2.76
N PHE A 280 2.07 -12.70 1.93
CA PHE A 280 3.52 -12.63 2.10
C PHE A 280 3.92 -11.63 3.19
N PHE A 281 3.43 -10.40 3.13
CA PHE A 281 3.89 -9.30 3.99
C PHE A 281 3.24 -9.27 5.39
N ASN A 282 2.12 -10.00 5.60
CA ASN A 282 1.46 -10.08 6.92
C ASN A 282 1.84 -11.33 7.74
N ASN A 283 2.54 -12.30 7.14
CA ASN A 283 2.92 -13.54 7.81
C ASN A 283 4.45 -13.60 8.08
N PRO A 284 4.93 -14.57 8.89
CA PRO A 284 6.36 -14.78 9.08
C PRO A 284 7.08 -14.99 7.74
N ILE A 285 8.01 -14.09 7.43
CA ILE A 285 8.71 -14.06 6.14
C ILE A 285 9.78 -15.16 6.13
N SER A 286 9.68 -16.03 5.13
CA SER A 286 10.60 -17.14 4.90
C SER A 286 10.99 -17.20 3.42
N GLN A 287 12.08 -17.90 3.09
CA GLN A 287 12.44 -18.16 1.70
C GLN A 287 11.34 -18.92 0.95
N LYS A 288 10.65 -19.84 1.63
CA LYS A 288 9.53 -20.59 1.03
C LYS A 288 8.34 -19.68 0.71
N SER A 289 7.87 -18.90 1.69
CA SER A 289 6.75 -17.98 1.47
C SER A 289 7.08 -16.93 0.41
N PHE A 290 8.35 -16.53 0.30
CA PHE A 290 8.82 -15.64 -0.76
C PHE A 290 8.82 -16.29 -2.14
N ALA A 291 9.32 -17.53 -2.26
CA ALA A 291 9.27 -18.27 -3.51
C ALA A 291 7.82 -18.47 -3.98
N ASP A 292 6.92 -18.82 -3.05
CA ASP A 292 5.48 -18.97 -3.32
C ASP A 292 4.86 -17.64 -3.79
N PHE A 293 5.20 -16.52 -3.12
CA PHE A 293 4.76 -15.18 -3.50
C PHE A 293 5.22 -14.78 -4.90
N LYS A 294 6.52 -14.92 -5.17
CA LYS A 294 7.16 -14.63 -6.47
C LYS A 294 6.53 -15.47 -7.58
N GLN A 295 6.32 -16.77 -7.34
CA GLN A 295 5.68 -17.67 -8.29
C GLN A 295 4.21 -17.30 -8.56
N LYS A 296 3.43 -17.01 -7.51
CA LYS A 296 2.02 -16.56 -7.65
C LYS A 296 1.93 -15.30 -8.51
N CYS A 297 2.76 -14.29 -8.24
CA CYS A 297 2.82 -13.05 -9.02
C CYS A 297 3.22 -13.31 -10.47
N GLN A 298 4.28 -14.11 -10.69
CA GLN A 298 4.75 -14.42 -12.04
C GLN A 298 3.70 -15.16 -12.86
N GLY A 299 3.05 -16.16 -12.26
CA GLY A 299 2.00 -16.95 -12.91
C GLY A 299 0.78 -16.11 -13.27
N SER A 300 0.29 -15.28 -12.34
CA SER A 300 -0.88 -14.43 -12.59
C SER A 300 -0.61 -13.37 -13.66
N ILE A 301 0.55 -12.72 -13.62
CA ILE A 301 0.97 -11.73 -14.62
C ILE A 301 1.14 -12.38 -16.00
N THR A 302 1.81 -13.54 -16.07
CA THR A 302 2.03 -14.25 -17.35
C THR A 302 0.70 -14.63 -18.01
N ASN A 303 -0.22 -15.20 -17.23
CA ASN A 303 -1.54 -15.59 -17.73
C ASN A 303 -2.33 -14.35 -18.20
N ALA A 304 -2.39 -13.30 -17.39
CA ALA A 304 -3.10 -12.08 -17.76
C ALA A 304 -2.50 -11.39 -19.00
N LYS A 305 -1.18 -11.41 -19.18
CA LYS A 305 -0.51 -10.86 -20.38
C LYS A 305 -0.95 -11.57 -21.65
N ILE A 306 -1.04 -12.91 -21.64
CA ILE A 306 -1.50 -13.69 -22.80
C ILE A 306 -2.90 -13.25 -23.19
N ASP A 307 -3.80 -13.10 -22.22
CA ASP A 307 -5.18 -12.74 -22.49
C ASP A 307 -5.36 -11.27 -22.87
N PHE A 308 -4.60 -10.36 -22.26
CA PHE A 308 -4.59 -8.94 -22.63
C PHE A 308 -4.04 -8.75 -24.06
N ALA A 309 -3.06 -9.56 -24.48
CA ALA A 309 -2.58 -9.58 -25.86
C ALA A 309 -3.64 -10.14 -26.82
N ASN A 310 -4.33 -11.22 -26.45
CA ASN A 310 -5.41 -11.81 -27.26
C ASN A 310 -6.60 -10.87 -27.45
N PHE A 311 -6.92 -10.07 -26.41
CA PHE A 311 -7.92 -9.02 -26.49
C PHE A 311 -7.60 -7.99 -27.59
N ARG A 312 -6.32 -7.63 -27.77
CA ARG A 312 -5.85 -6.77 -28.86
C ARG A 312 -6.02 -7.42 -30.24
N GLY A 313 -5.74 -8.72 -30.37
CA GLY A 313 -5.82 -9.46 -31.64
C GLY A 313 -7.20 -9.41 -32.33
N LYS A 314 -8.27 -9.14 -31.58
CA LYS A 314 -9.65 -9.04 -32.10
C LYS A 314 -10.02 -7.66 -32.66
N GLY A 315 -9.06 -6.74 -32.85
CA GLY A 315 -9.29 -5.43 -33.48
C GLY A 315 -10.00 -4.39 -32.60
N LYS A 316 -10.28 -4.72 -31.33
CA LYS A 316 -11.03 -3.88 -30.39
C LYS A 316 -10.23 -2.70 -29.81
N TRP A 317 -8.89 -2.75 -29.91
CA TRP A 317 -7.97 -1.66 -29.54
C TRP A 317 -8.17 -0.39 -30.39
N TYR A 318 -8.78 -0.52 -31.58
CA TYR A 318 -9.12 0.62 -32.43
C TYR A 318 -10.02 1.62 -31.69
N ASN A 319 -10.85 1.14 -30.75
CA ASN A 319 -11.76 1.96 -29.96
C ASN A 319 -11.07 2.69 -28.78
N GLU A 320 -9.85 2.32 -28.40
CA GLU A 320 -9.08 2.98 -27.34
C GLU A 320 -8.13 4.07 -27.86
N LEU A 321 -7.96 4.20 -29.18
CA LEU A 321 -7.14 5.25 -29.77
C LEU A 321 -7.75 6.64 -29.54
N ASN A 322 -6.89 7.64 -29.31
CA ASN A 322 -7.26 9.05 -29.25
C ASN A 322 -8.10 9.41 -30.50
N PRO A 323 -9.21 10.18 -30.39
CA PRO A 323 -10.08 10.52 -31.52
C PRO A 323 -9.33 11.03 -32.76
N LEU A 324 -8.24 11.78 -32.58
CA LEU A 324 -7.35 12.22 -33.67
C LEU A 324 -6.68 11.06 -34.41
N LEU A 325 -6.19 10.04 -33.71
CA LEU A 325 -5.59 8.84 -34.29
C LEU A 325 -6.63 7.95 -35.00
N LYS A 326 -7.84 7.84 -34.43
CA LYS A 326 -8.96 7.17 -35.11
C LYS A 326 -9.28 7.85 -36.43
N ALA A 327 -9.49 9.17 -36.41
CA ALA A 327 -9.76 9.97 -37.60
C ALA A 327 -8.63 9.84 -38.63
N LEU A 328 -7.37 9.85 -38.19
CA LEU A 328 -6.22 9.70 -39.06
C LEU A 328 -6.14 8.29 -39.68
N ILE A 329 -6.48 7.22 -38.95
CA ILE A 329 -6.53 5.87 -39.51
C ILE A 329 -7.74 5.66 -40.43
N VAL A 330 -8.91 6.26 -40.14
CA VAL A 330 -10.04 6.28 -41.09
C VAL A 330 -9.64 7.00 -42.37
N CYS A 331 -8.98 8.16 -42.25
CA CYS A 331 -8.42 8.89 -43.38
C CYS A 331 -7.38 8.03 -44.12
N VAL A 332 -6.46 7.37 -43.44
CA VAL A 332 -5.45 6.48 -44.06
C VAL A 332 -6.11 5.27 -44.73
N LYS A 333 -7.20 4.70 -44.21
CA LYS A 333 -7.96 3.63 -44.88
C LYS A 333 -8.73 4.12 -46.11
N ALA A 334 -9.35 5.29 -46.02
CA ALA A 334 -10.01 5.96 -47.15
C ALA A 334 -9.00 6.35 -48.23
N ILE A 335 -7.80 6.77 -47.81
CA ILE A 335 -6.68 7.13 -48.65
C ILE A 335 -5.95 5.87 -49.17
N ALA A 336 -5.92 4.74 -48.46
CA ALA A 336 -5.29 3.49 -48.92
C ALA A 336 -6.01 2.86 -50.12
N GLY A 337 -7.31 3.13 -50.29
CA GLY A 337 -8.03 2.81 -51.54
C GLY A 337 -7.58 3.67 -52.73
N ILE A 338 -7.02 4.86 -52.48
CA ILE A 338 -6.55 5.82 -53.48
C ILE A 338 -5.01 5.75 -53.65
N ILE A 339 -4.29 5.32 -52.60
CA ILE A 339 -2.83 5.27 -52.47
C ILE A 339 -2.35 3.84 -52.22
N ALA A 340 -2.86 2.87 -52.97
CA ALA A 340 -2.12 1.62 -53.18
C ALA A 340 -0.93 1.83 -54.16
N GLY A 341 -0.86 3.00 -54.82
CA GLY A 341 0.18 3.35 -55.79
C GLY A 341 1.25 4.38 -55.35
N LEU A 342 1.08 5.17 -54.28
CA LEU A 342 2.02 6.26 -53.90
C LEU A 342 2.57 6.20 -52.44
N THR A 343 2.29 5.16 -51.66
CA THR A 343 2.55 5.11 -50.19
C THR A 343 3.91 4.56 -49.78
N VAL A 344 4.78 4.20 -50.72
CA VAL A 344 6.12 3.65 -50.41
C VAL A 344 6.98 4.68 -49.68
N VAL A 345 6.82 5.97 -49.98
CA VAL A 345 7.73 7.04 -49.50
C VAL A 345 7.53 7.41 -48.02
N PRO A 346 6.30 7.63 -47.50
CA PRO A 346 6.12 7.97 -46.08
C PRO A 346 6.54 6.84 -45.14
N GLY A 347 6.29 5.57 -45.51
CA GLY A 347 6.70 4.40 -44.73
C GLY A 347 8.22 4.24 -44.66
N LEU A 348 8.94 4.50 -45.77
CA LEU A 348 10.41 4.53 -45.80
C LEU A 348 10.99 5.66 -44.95
N LEU A 349 10.40 6.86 -44.99
CA LEU A 349 10.87 7.98 -44.18
C LEU A 349 10.65 7.74 -42.69
N THR A 350 9.55 7.12 -42.28
CA THR A 350 9.33 6.76 -40.87
C THR A 350 10.16 5.57 -40.42
N GLU A 351 10.52 4.65 -41.32
CA GLU A 351 11.51 3.60 -41.04
C GLU A 351 12.93 4.16 -40.84
N ILE A 352 13.31 5.18 -41.61
CA ILE A 352 14.66 5.76 -41.58
C ILE A 352 14.85 6.78 -40.43
N TYR A 353 13.83 7.58 -40.14
CA TYR A 353 13.97 8.72 -39.21
C TYR A 353 13.40 8.49 -37.81
N SER A 354 12.70 7.38 -37.56
CA SER A 354 12.23 7.07 -36.21
C SER A 354 13.16 6.05 -35.54
N GLU A 355 13.43 6.23 -34.25
CA GLU A 355 14.25 5.30 -33.45
C GLU A 355 13.63 3.89 -33.36
N GLN A 356 12.36 3.72 -33.76
CA GLN A 356 11.62 2.46 -33.65
C GLN A 356 11.18 1.88 -35.01
N GLY A 357 11.48 2.54 -36.13
CA GLY A 357 10.99 2.17 -37.47
C GLY A 357 9.48 2.43 -37.68
N TYR A 358 8.95 2.22 -38.89
CA TYR A 358 7.52 2.33 -39.24
C TYR A 358 6.69 1.30 -38.48
N ILE A 359 7.17 0.06 -38.41
CA ILE A 359 6.49 -0.99 -37.64
C ILE A 359 6.50 -0.64 -36.14
N GLY A 360 7.60 -0.13 -35.59
CA GLY A 360 7.61 0.30 -34.20
C GLY A 360 6.71 1.53 -33.96
N THR A 361 6.71 2.50 -34.86
CA THR A 361 5.96 3.75 -34.67
C THR A 361 4.45 3.54 -34.77
N PHE A 362 3.98 2.67 -35.68
CA PHE A 362 2.55 2.48 -35.95
C PHE A 362 1.98 1.16 -35.41
N PHE A 363 2.82 0.17 -35.12
CA PHE A 363 2.39 -1.17 -34.68
C PHE A 363 2.95 -1.58 -33.30
N ASN A 364 3.88 -0.82 -32.69
CA ASN A 364 4.28 -0.97 -31.26
C ASN A 364 3.25 -0.36 -30.29
N THR A 365 1.97 -0.49 -30.59
CA THR A 365 0.88 0.08 -29.79
C THR A 365 0.44 -0.90 -28.70
N LYS A 366 1.32 -1.21 -27.74
CA LYS A 366 0.87 -1.90 -26.52
C LYS A 366 -0.28 -1.09 -25.92
N THR A 367 -1.37 -1.75 -25.53
CA THR A 367 -2.46 -1.06 -24.84
C THR A 367 -1.91 -0.46 -23.55
N ASP A 368 -2.52 0.62 -23.07
CA ASP A 368 -2.09 1.23 -21.82
C ASP A 368 -2.13 0.24 -20.66
N SER A 369 -3.11 -0.68 -20.65
CA SER A 369 -3.19 -1.81 -19.71
C SER A 369 -2.02 -2.77 -19.80
N LEU A 370 -1.63 -3.20 -21.00
CA LEU A 370 -0.48 -4.09 -21.19
C LEU A 370 0.82 -3.38 -20.79
N ARG A 371 0.98 -2.10 -21.13
CA ARG A 371 2.15 -1.31 -20.76
C ARG A 371 2.26 -1.13 -19.25
N LYS A 372 1.15 -0.83 -18.55
CA LYS A 372 1.12 -0.74 -17.08
C LYS A 372 1.42 -2.07 -16.42
N LEU A 373 0.89 -3.18 -16.94
CA LEU A 373 1.20 -4.53 -16.45
C LEU A 373 2.67 -4.90 -16.66
N GLU A 374 3.24 -4.61 -17.82
CA GLU A 374 4.68 -4.83 -18.08
C GLU A 374 5.58 -3.92 -17.23
N THR A 375 5.16 -2.68 -16.99
CA THR A 375 5.89 -1.76 -16.09
C THR A 375 5.88 -2.33 -14.67
N PHE A 376 4.73 -2.81 -14.19
CA PHE A 376 4.61 -3.49 -12.91
C PHE A 376 5.53 -4.72 -12.83
N GLU A 377 5.46 -5.61 -13.82
CA GLU A 377 6.33 -6.79 -13.95
C GLU A 377 7.82 -6.41 -13.95
N GLN A 378 8.24 -5.42 -14.74
CA GLN A 378 9.63 -4.97 -14.78
C GLN A 378 10.11 -4.47 -13.41
N ASN A 379 9.30 -3.69 -12.69
CA ASN A 379 9.66 -3.23 -11.35
C ASN A 379 9.72 -4.37 -10.31
N LEU A 380 9.01 -5.48 -10.53
CA LEU A 380 9.11 -6.66 -9.68
C LEU A 380 10.34 -7.52 -9.98
N PHE A 381 10.57 -7.83 -11.26
CA PHE A 381 11.49 -8.90 -11.68
C PHE A 381 12.83 -8.43 -12.26
N SER A 382 13.03 -7.13 -12.52
CA SER A 382 14.30 -6.62 -13.03
C SER A 382 15.43 -6.70 -11.99
N ASN A 383 16.67 -6.53 -12.45
CA ASN A 383 17.82 -6.33 -11.55
C ASN A 383 17.59 -5.06 -10.72
N ASN A 384 17.73 -5.16 -9.39
CA ASN A 384 17.30 -4.15 -8.42
C ASN A 384 15.77 -3.87 -8.39
N GLY A 385 14.97 -4.78 -8.92
CA GLY A 385 13.53 -4.81 -8.70
C GLY A 385 13.18 -5.31 -7.29
N ILE A 386 11.90 -5.23 -6.92
CA ILE A 386 11.42 -5.61 -5.58
C ILE A 386 11.87 -7.03 -5.19
N PHE A 387 11.80 -8.01 -6.11
CA PHE A 387 12.19 -9.37 -5.78
C PHE A 387 13.69 -9.58 -5.64
N ASP A 388 14.52 -8.80 -6.34
CA ASP A 388 15.98 -8.84 -6.16
C ASP A 388 16.38 -8.24 -4.81
N GLU A 389 15.75 -7.14 -4.40
CA GLU A 389 15.97 -6.55 -3.07
C GLU A 389 15.49 -7.48 -1.94
N LEU A 390 14.32 -8.10 -2.10
CA LEU A 390 13.81 -9.07 -1.13
C LEU A 390 14.70 -10.32 -1.03
N ASP A 391 15.25 -10.82 -2.14
CA ASP A 391 16.19 -11.96 -2.15
C ASP A 391 17.46 -11.68 -1.32
N LYS A 392 17.92 -10.42 -1.28
CA LYS A 392 19.09 -10.00 -0.47
C LYS A 392 18.79 -9.99 1.03
N GLU A 393 17.56 -9.65 1.41
CA GLU A 393 17.19 -9.34 2.80
C GLU A 393 16.59 -10.53 3.55
N ILE A 394 15.79 -11.37 2.90
CA ILE A 394 15.08 -12.49 3.54
C ILE A 394 16.01 -13.49 4.25
N PRO A 395 17.19 -13.85 3.70
CA PRO A 395 18.13 -14.72 4.41
C PRO A 395 18.55 -14.18 5.78
N ASN A 396 18.51 -12.85 5.97
CA ASN A 396 18.88 -12.20 7.22
C ASN A 396 17.77 -12.23 8.29
N ILE A 397 16.52 -12.57 7.92
CA ILE A 397 15.42 -12.81 8.87
C ILE A 397 15.44 -14.24 9.40
N GLY A 398 15.85 -15.20 8.55
CA GLY A 398 15.75 -16.65 8.76
C GLY A 398 16.63 -17.26 9.85
N MET A 399 17.16 -16.47 10.78
CA MET A 399 17.63 -17.01 12.05
C MET A 399 16.39 -17.22 12.92
N VAL A 400 15.80 -18.42 12.77
CA VAL A 400 14.65 -19.02 13.47
C VAL A 400 14.15 -18.20 14.67
N ILE A 401 12.92 -17.68 14.57
CA ILE A 401 12.11 -17.21 15.71
C ILE A 401 11.65 -18.43 16.52
#